data_AF-A0A7S2HT41-F1
#
_entry.id   AF-A0A7S2HT41-F1
#
_cell.length_a   1.000
_cell.length_b   1.000
_cell.length_c   1.000
_cell.angle_alpha   90.00
_cell.angle_beta   90.00
_cell.angle_gamma   90.00
#
_symmetry.space_group_name_H-M   'P 1'
#
loop_
_entity.id
_entity.type
_entity.pdbx_description
1 polymer ?
#
loop_
_entity_poly.entity_id
_entity_poly.type
_entity_poly.pdbx_seq_one_letter_code
_entity_poly.pdbx_strand_id
1 'polypeptide(L)'
;ARMRRKEDQETQLFEDYISNLEKSNEPPVSDSSRTAVKTLFGGIVVAHLFVLLSLPPVLLRRGAPFVPTFLRSVEVIFREAPKFVANRPVRKLKFLDLGSGDGRLVFHAARSGYAHSIGVELNPCLHAVAIARKFLNPNYWQSTSFQMGDMWAVSLCRVDVLAIYGFPTIMDRLATKVEREMQPGSLVISNVFQVPGWKSCFSAHNVHFYQIPQCLKKK
;
A
#
# COMPACT_ATOMS: atom_id res chain seq x y z
N ALA A 1 34.19 47.83 48.73
CA ALA A 1 33.71 48.10 47.35
C ALA A 1 34.61 47.51 46.27
N ARG A 2 35.95 47.63 46.36
CA ARG A 2 36.89 47.17 45.32
C ARG A 2 37.13 45.65 45.29
N MET A 3 37.03 44.97 46.44
CA MET A 3 37.16 43.50 46.56
C MET A 3 35.93 42.76 46.00
N ARG A 4 34.70 43.17 46.38
CA ARG A 4 33.45 42.61 45.82
C ARG A 4 33.40 42.68 44.29
N ARG A 5 33.86 43.80 43.71
CA ARG A 5 33.94 43.96 42.25
C ARG A 5 34.88 42.98 41.54
N LYS A 6 35.87 42.42 42.23
CA LYS A 6 36.75 41.38 41.67
C LYS A 6 36.11 39.99 41.77
N GLU A 7 35.47 39.68 42.90
CA GLU A 7 34.71 38.42 43.08
C GLU A 7 33.56 38.30 42.09
N ASP A 8 32.82 39.39 41.86
CA ASP A 8 31.74 39.43 40.86
C ASP A 8 32.27 39.16 39.43
N GLN A 9 33.47 39.66 39.14
CA GLN A 9 34.08 39.54 37.82
C GLN A 9 34.65 38.14 37.56
N GLU A 10 35.24 37.49 38.58
CA GLU A 10 35.69 36.10 38.50
C GLU A 10 34.51 35.12 38.41
N THR A 11 33.43 35.39 39.13
CA THR A 11 32.18 34.60 39.04
C THR A 11 31.61 34.67 37.62
N GLN A 12 31.59 35.86 37.02
CA GLN A 12 31.08 36.04 35.67
C GLN A 12 31.94 35.35 34.61
N LEU A 13 33.27 35.36 34.77
CA LEU A 13 34.21 34.60 33.93
C LEU A 13 34.02 33.08 34.06
N PHE A 14 33.72 32.60 35.27
CA PHE A 14 33.47 31.20 35.53
C PHE A 14 32.13 30.75 34.91
N GLU A 15 31.07 31.53 35.08
CA GLU A 15 29.76 31.27 34.45
C GLU A 15 29.86 31.27 32.92
N ASP A 16 30.59 32.22 32.33
CA ASP A 16 30.85 32.24 30.88
C ASP A 16 31.67 31.01 30.44
N TYR A 17 32.61 30.55 31.25
CA TYR A 17 33.40 29.35 30.96
C TYR A 17 32.53 28.08 30.98
N ILE A 18 31.66 27.93 31.99
CA ILE A 18 30.73 26.80 32.11
C ILE A 18 29.70 26.82 30.96
N SER A 19 29.13 27.97 30.63
CA SER A 19 28.20 28.15 29.50
C SER A 19 28.82 27.77 28.16
N ASN A 20 30.11 28.11 27.96
CA ASN A 20 30.84 27.72 26.75
C ASN A 20 31.18 26.22 26.72
N LEU A 21 31.48 25.61 27.87
CA LEU A 21 31.68 24.17 28.00
C LEU A 21 30.40 23.38 27.68
N GLU A 22 29.24 23.83 28.17
CA GLU A 22 27.94 23.21 27.88
C GLU A 22 27.61 23.30 26.38
N LYS A 23 27.81 24.47 25.75
CA LYS A 23 27.63 24.63 24.29
C LYS A 23 28.60 23.78 23.46
N SER A 24 29.81 23.51 23.97
CA SER A 24 30.81 22.69 23.28
C SER A 24 30.55 21.19 23.36
N ASN A 25 29.78 20.75 24.38
CA ASN A 25 29.43 19.35 24.61
C ASN A 25 28.11 18.92 23.96
N GLU A 26 27.29 19.86 23.47
CA GLU A 26 26.19 19.51 22.57
C GLU A 26 26.77 19.15 21.19
N PRO A 27 26.58 17.92 20.69
CA PRO A 27 27.04 17.59 19.35
C PRO A 27 26.31 18.50 18.35
N PRO A 28 27.01 19.12 17.38
CA PRO A 28 26.36 19.94 16.37
C PRO A 28 25.47 19.05 15.50
N VAL A 29 24.18 18.96 15.84
CA VAL A 29 23.19 18.27 15.00
C VAL A 29 23.02 19.10 13.74
N SER A 30 23.66 18.68 12.65
CA SER A 30 23.65 19.37 11.37
C SER A 30 22.23 19.68 10.89
N ASP A 31 22.05 20.78 10.16
CA ASP A 31 20.73 21.19 9.65
C ASP A 31 20.10 20.13 8.71
N SER A 32 20.95 19.33 8.04
CA SER A 32 20.56 18.15 7.29
C SER A 32 19.93 17.06 8.18
N SER A 33 20.51 16.81 9.36
CA SER A 33 19.99 15.87 10.35
C SER A 33 18.66 16.34 10.95
N ARG A 34 18.49 17.64 11.21
CA ARG A 34 17.22 18.22 11.69
C ARG A 34 16.10 18.14 10.64
N THR A 35 16.45 18.40 9.38
CA THR A 35 15.53 18.25 8.25
C THR A 35 15.13 16.80 8.04
N ALA A 36 16.09 15.86 8.08
CA ALA A 36 15.83 14.43 7.97
C ALA A 36 14.90 13.90 9.08
N VAL A 37 15.10 14.34 10.34
CA VAL A 37 14.23 13.99 11.47
C VAL A 37 12.81 14.53 11.25
N LYS A 38 12.65 15.79 10.82
CA LYS A 38 11.33 16.38 10.50
C LYS A 38 10.62 15.63 9.37
N THR A 39 11.34 15.28 8.30
CA THR A 39 10.79 14.49 7.19
C THR A 39 10.37 13.08 7.64
N LEU A 40 11.15 12.44 8.50
CA LEU A 40 10.83 11.13 9.07
C LEU A 40 9.57 11.19 9.95
N PHE A 41 9.49 12.16 10.87
CA PHE A 41 8.31 12.36 11.71
C PHE A 41 7.07 12.69 10.88
N GLY A 42 7.19 13.57 9.87
CA GLY A 42 6.10 13.87 8.94
C GLY A 42 5.60 12.64 8.19
N GLY A 43 6.52 11.80 7.70
CA GLY A 43 6.18 10.54 7.03
C GLY A 43 5.44 9.55 7.94
N ILE A 44 5.85 9.43 9.21
CA ILE A 44 5.19 8.59 10.21
C ILE A 44 3.77 9.10 10.47
N VAL A 45 3.58 10.41 10.70
CA VAL A 45 2.26 11.01 10.94
C VAL A 45 1.33 10.78 9.76
N VAL A 46 1.81 10.98 8.53
CA VAL A 46 1.03 10.74 7.31
C VAL A 46 0.64 9.26 7.18
N ALA A 47 1.55 8.33 7.43
CA ALA A 47 1.25 6.90 7.40
C ALA A 47 0.16 6.51 8.41
N HIS A 48 0.25 7.00 9.66
CA HIS A 48 -0.76 6.75 10.68
C HIS A 48 -2.12 7.38 10.33
N LEU A 49 -2.11 8.58 9.73
CA LEU A 49 -3.33 9.23 9.25
C LEU A 49 -4.03 8.38 8.18
N PHE A 50 -3.31 7.82 7.22
CA PHE A 50 -3.91 6.93 6.22
C PHE A 50 -4.52 5.67 6.83
N VAL A 51 -3.87 5.07 7.84
CA VAL A 51 -4.45 3.95 8.59
C VAL A 51 -5.74 4.39 9.29
N LEU A 52 -5.72 5.50 10.03
CA LEU A 52 -6.89 6.02 10.75
C LEU A 52 -8.06 6.33 9.79
N LEU A 53 -7.79 7.01 8.68
CA LEU A 53 -8.80 7.35 7.67
C LEU A 53 -9.39 6.11 6.98
N SER A 54 -8.68 4.99 6.97
CA SER A 54 -9.19 3.73 6.42
C SER A 54 -10.07 2.93 7.38
N LEU A 55 -10.13 3.29 8.67
CA LEU A 55 -10.88 2.52 9.68
C LEU A 55 -12.41 2.56 9.51
N PRO A 56 -13.09 3.65 9.11
CA PRO A 56 -14.55 3.66 9.07
C PRO A 56 -15.16 2.56 8.18
N PRO A 57 -14.67 2.28 6.96
CA PRO A 57 -15.11 1.11 6.19
C PRO A 57 -14.82 -0.25 6.84
N VAL A 58 -13.71 -0.36 7.58
CA VAL A 58 -13.32 -1.59 8.29
C VAL A 58 -14.28 -1.89 9.42
N LEU A 59 -14.65 -0.87 10.21
CA LEU A 59 -15.63 -0.99 11.28
C LEU A 59 -17.00 -1.43 10.75
N LEU A 60 -17.33 -1.05 9.52
CA LEU A 60 -18.55 -1.47 8.82
C LEU A 60 -18.42 -2.82 8.09
N ARG A 61 -17.28 -3.52 8.21
CA ARG A 61 -16.97 -4.77 7.49
C ARG A 61 -17.11 -4.64 5.96
N ARG A 62 -16.89 -3.44 5.45
CA ARG A 62 -16.93 -3.13 4.01
C ARG A 62 -15.55 -3.12 3.37
N GLY A 63 -14.47 -3.15 4.14
CA GLY A 63 -13.10 -3.17 3.63
C GLY A 63 -12.06 -3.62 4.66
N ALA A 64 -10.79 -3.36 4.33
CA ALA A 64 -9.60 -3.65 5.14
C ALA A 64 -8.87 -2.33 5.48
N PRO A 65 -8.11 -2.27 6.58
CA PRO A 65 -7.29 -1.09 6.87
C PRO A 65 -6.22 -0.93 5.79
N PHE A 66 -5.89 0.31 5.46
CA PHE A 66 -4.91 0.58 4.42
C PHE A 66 -3.51 0.20 4.91
N VAL A 67 -2.98 -0.87 4.32
CA VAL A 67 -1.58 -1.26 4.42
C VAL A 67 -1.07 -1.48 3.01
N PRO A 68 -0.06 -0.71 2.57
CA PRO A 68 0.46 -0.86 1.22
C PRO A 68 1.08 -2.23 0.99
N THR A 69 0.84 -2.82 -0.19
CA THR A 69 1.54 -4.04 -0.62
C THR A 69 3.05 -3.76 -0.75
N PHE A 70 3.87 -4.52 -0.04
CA PHE A 70 5.33 -4.39 -0.06
C PHE A 70 5.91 -4.76 -1.42
N LEU A 71 7.00 -4.11 -1.81
CA LEU A 71 7.62 -4.28 -3.13
C LEU A 71 7.97 -5.75 -3.45
N ARG A 72 8.40 -6.52 -2.44
CA ARG A 72 8.69 -7.95 -2.60
C ARG A 72 7.46 -8.75 -3.03
N SER A 73 6.31 -8.47 -2.41
CA SER A 73 5.03 -9.07 -2.81
C SER A 73 4.62 -8.62 -4.20
N VAL A 74 4.78 -7.33 -4.52
CA VAL A 74 4.51 -6.79 -5.87
C VAL A 74 5.33 -7.53 -6.93
N GLU A 75 6.62 -7.73 -6.69
CA GLU A 75 7.51 -8.43 -7.61
C GLU A 75 7.07 -9.88 -7.84
N VAL A 76 6.73 -10.61 -6.78
CA VAL A 76 6.18 -11.97 -6.88
C VAL A 76 4.90 -11.99 -7.70
N ILE A 77 3.98 -11.06 -7.43
CA ILE A 77 2.69 -10.94 -8.14
C ILE A 77 2.93 -10.87 -9.65
N PHE A 78 3.71 -9.89 -10.11
CA PHE A 78 3.85 -9.62 -11.55
C PHE A 78 4.84 -10.55 -12.25
N ARG A 79 5.78 -11.17 -11.54
CA ARG A 79 6.67 -12.20 -12.10
C ARG A 79 5.96 -13.53 -12.31
N GLU A 80 5.06 -13.91 -11.40
CA GLU A 80 4.45 -15.24 -11.39
C GLU A 80 3.07 -15.27 -12.07
N ALA A 81 2.27 -14.19 -11.98
CA ALA A 81 0.90 -14.16 -12.52
C ALA A 81 0.77 -14.61 -13.99
N PRO A 82 1.63 -14.19 -14.94
CA PRO A 82 1.51 -14.61 -16.33
C PRO A 82 1.55 -16.13 -16.55
N LYS A 83 2.21 -16.88 -15.65
CA LYS A 83 2.31 -18.35 -15.73
C LYS A 83 0.99 -19.04 -15.43
N PHE A 84 0.06 -18.35 -14.76
CA PHE A 84 -1.18 -18.93 -14.25
C PHE A 84 -2.44 -18.42 -14.97
N VAL A 85 -2.35 -17.62 -16.03
CA VAL A 85 -3.51 -17.11 -16.77
C VAL A 85 -3.62 -17.77 -18.15
N ALA A 86 -4.30 -18.92 -18.21
CA ALA A 86 -4.82 -19.63 -19.40
C ALA A 86 -4.10 -19.40 -20.76
N ASN A 87 -2.76 -19.37 -20.80
CA ASN A 87 -1.93 -19.09 -21.99
C ASN A 87 -2.31 -17.84 -22.79
N ARG A 88 -2.93 -16.84 -22.17
CA ARG A 88 -3.29 -15.58 -22.82
C ARG A 88 -2.17 -14.55 -22.64
N PRO A 89 -1.79 -13.81 -23.70
CA PRO A 89 -0.73 -12.82 -23.58
C PRO A 89 -1.16 -11.67 -22.68
N VAL A 90 -0.27 -11.19 -21.81
CA VAL A 90 -0.55 -10.14 -20.80
C VAL A 90 -1.20 -8.88 -21.41
N ARG A 91 -0.78 -8.49 -22.61
CA ARG A 91 -1.36 -7.37 -23.41
C ARG A 91 -2.83 -7.53 -23.81
N LYS A 92 -3.48 -8.65 -23.48
CA LYS A 92 -4.91 -8.88 -23.67
C LYS A 92 -5.66 -9.04 -22.35
N LEU A 93 -4.95 -9.08 -21.22
CA LEU A 93 -5.52 -9.34 -19.90
C LEU A 93 -5.99 -8.05 -19.23
N LYS A 94 -7.10 -8.15 -18.51
CA LYS A 94 -7.64 -7.12 -17.63
C LYS A 94 -7.29 -7.43 -16.18
N PHE A 95 -6.54 -6.51 -15.56
CA PHE A 95 -6.16 -6.56 -14.15
C PHE A 95 -7.11 -5.68 -13.32
N LEU A 96 -7.57 -6.21 -12.19
CA LEU A 96 -8.37 -5.48 -11.20
C LEU A 96 -7.72 -5.60 -9.82
N ASP A 97 -7.54 -4.46 -9.15
CA ASP A 97 -7.12 -4.37 -7.76
C ASP A 97 -8.30 -3.92 -6.89
N LEU A 98 -8.78 -4.78 -5.99
CA LEU A 98 -9.87 -4.46 -5.06
C LEU A 98 -9.31 -3.90 -3.75
N GLY A 99 -9.70 -2.67 -3.40
CA GLY A 99 -9.06 -1.91 -2.32
C GLY A 99 -7.72 -1.38 -2.77
N SER A 100 -7.68 -0.68 -3.92
CA SER A 100 -6.44 -0.36 -4.60
C SER A 100 -5.52 0.63 -3.88
N GLY A 101 -6.03 1.32 -2.85
CA GLY A 101 -5.25 2.24 -2.04
C GLY A 101 -4.59 3.34 -2.87
N ASP A 102 -3.26 3.42 -2.82
CA ASP A 102 -2.45 4.39 -3.59
C ASP A 102 -2.28 4.01 -5.08
N GLY A 103 -2.91 2.91 -5.52
CA GLY A 103 -2.92 2.44 -6.89
C GLY A 103 -1.64 1.72 -7.32
N ARG A 104 -0.73 1.39 -6.40
CA ARG A 104 0.58 0.80 -6.76
C ARG A 104 0.48 -0.45 -7.63
N LEU A 105 -0.42 -1.38 -7.32
CA LEU A 105 -0.56 -2.60 -8.11
C LEU A 105 -1.11 -2.29 -9.50
N VAL A 106 -2.04 -1.35 -9.61
CA VAL A 106 -2.60 -0.88 -10.88
C VAL A 106 -1.50 -0.30 -11.78
N PHE A 107 -0.61 0.53 -11.24
CA PHE A 107 0.53 1.06 -12.00
C PHE A 107 1.54 -0.03 -12.38
N HIS A 108 1.83 -0.96 -11.48
CA HIS A 108 2.70 -2.08 -11.79
C HIS A 108 2.10 -2.98 -12.87
N ALA A 109 0.81 -3.26 -12.85
CA ALA A 109 0.11 -4.00 -13.90
C ALA A 109 0.21 -3.28 -15.26
N ALA A 110 -0.04 -1.96 -15.29
CA ALA A 110 0.11 -1.17 -16.51
C ALA A 110 1.55 -1.23 -17.04
N ARG A 111 2.56 -1.13 -16.16
CA ARG A 111 3.98 -1.26 -16.52
C ARG A 111 4.35 -2.67 -17.00
N SER A 112 3.71 -3.70 -16.47
CA SER A 112 3.85 -5.10 -16.92
C SER A 112 3.11 -5.39 -18.23
N GLY A 113 2.44 -4.40 -18.82
CA GLY A 113 1.83 -4.49 -20.15
C GLY A 113 0.42 -5.07 -20.16
N TYR A 114 -0.30 -5.06 -19.03
CA TYR A 114 -1.72 -5.42 -19.01
C TYR A 114 -2.53 -4.45 -19.88
N ALA A 115 -3.54 -4.97 -20.60
CA ALA A 115 -4.35 -4.17 -21.53
C ALA A 115 -5.10 -3.05 -20.79
N HIS A 116 -5.71 -3.41 -19.67
CA HIS A 116 -6.40 -2.49 -18.78
C HIS A 116 -6.12 -2.88 -17.33
N SER A 117 -5.70 -1.90 -16.54
CA SER A 117 -5.43 -2.04 -15.12
C SER A 117 -6.39 -1.14 -14.36
N ILE A 118 -7.24 -1.73 -13.53
CA ILE A 118 -8.33 -1.03 -12.85
C ILE A 118 -8.10 -1.11 -11.34
N GLY A 119 -8.21 0.00 -10.64
CA GLY A 119 -8.27 0.04 -9.18
C GLY A 119 -9.66 0.46 -8.70
N VAL A 120 -10.19 -0.24 -7.72
CA VAL A 120 -11.43 0.16 -7.02
C VAL A 120 -11.06 0.48 -5.58
N GLU A 121 -11.37 1.70 -5.14
CA GLU A 121 -11.07 2.18 -3.79
C GLU A 121 -12.29 2.88 -3.18
N LEU A 122 -12.60 2.55 -1.94
CA LEU A 122 -13.76 3.09 -1.23
C LEU A 122 -13.41 4.39 -0.50
N ASN A 123 -12.17 4.53 -0.03
CA ASN A 123 -11.68 5.70 0.70
C ASN A 123 -11.39 6.87 -0.28
N PRO A 124 -12.12 8.00 -0.18
CA PRO A 124 -11.95 9.12 -1.10
C PRO A 124 -10.54 9.74 -1.08
N CYS A 125 -9.86 9.76 0.07
CA CYS A 125 -8.51 10.30 0.19
C CYS A 125 -7.48 9.41 -0.53
N LEU A 126 -7.56 8.08 -0.36
CA LEU A 126 -6.68 7.15 -1.07
C LEU A 126 -6.96 7.14 -2.57
N HIS A 127 -8.24 7.19 -2.96
CA HIS A 127 -8.62 7.35 -4.36
C HIS A 127 -8.03 8.63 -4.96
N ALA A 128 -8.11 9.77 -4.27
CA ALA A 128 -7.49 11.02 -4.70
C ALA A 128 -5.97 10.91 -4.88
N VAL A 129 -5.28 10.19 -3.98
CA VAL A 129 -3.83 9.91 -4.12
C VAL A 129 -3.55 9.11 -5.39
N ALA A 130 -4.33 8.05 -5.66
CA ALA A 130 -4.18 7.24 -6.88
C ALA A 130 -4.43 8.05 -8.15
N ILE A 131 -5.45 8.92 -8.15
CA ILE A 131 -5.76 9.85 -9.24
C ILE A 131 -4.63 10.86 -9.46
N ALA A 132 -4.12 11.49 -8.40
CA ALA A 132 -2.99 12.42 -8.49
C ALA A 132 -1.74 11.71 -9.07
N ARG A 133 -1.45 10.49 -8.60
CA ARG A 133 -0.37 9.66 -9.14
C ARG A 133 -0.59 9.34 -10.63
N LYS A 134 -1.83 9.10 -11.07
CA LYS A 134 -2.16 8.90 -12.49
C LYS A 134 -1.82 10.13 -13.31
N PHE A 135 -2.25 11.31 -12.86
CA PHE A 135 -1.95 12.57 -13.57
C PHE A 135 -0.45 12.81 -13.73
N LEU A 136 0.36 12.45 -12.73
CA LEU A 136 1.82 12.56 -12.78
C LEU A 136 2.51 11.54 -13.71
N ASN A 137 1.77 10.56 -14.26
CA ASN A 137 2.31 9.49 -15.10
C ASN A 137 1.54 9.37 -16.43
N PRO A 138 1.72 10.31 -17.38
CA PRO A 138 0.96 10.36 -18.64
C PRO A 138 1.06 9.10 -19.50
N ASN A 139 2.19 8.40 -19.45
CA ASN A 139 2.41 7.14 -20.18
C ASN A 139 1.43 6.03 -19.80
N TYR A 140 0.78 6.11 -18.64
CA TYR A 140 -0.15 5.10 -18.15
C TYR A 140 -1.62 5.57 -18.16
N TRP A 141 -1.93 6.74 -18.74
CA TRP A 141 -3.29 7.28 -18.72
C TRP A 141 -4.33 6.39 -19.39
N GLN A 142 -3.94 5.73 -20.49
CA GLN A 142 -4.82 4.86 -21.28
C GLN A 142 -4.92 3.44 -20.73
N SER A 143 -3.89 2.97 -20.02
CA SER A 143 -3.83 1.61 -19.47
C SER A 143 -4.30 1.52 -18.01
N THR A 144 -4.49 2.65 -17.31
CA THR A 144 -4.95 2.69 -15.91
C THR A 144 -6.31 3.37 -15.75
N SER A 145 -7.13 2.85 -14.84
CA SER A 145 -8.40 3.47 -14.42
C SER A 145 -8.59 3.30 -12.92
N PHE A 146 -9.08 4.35 -12.25
CA PHE A 146 -9.32 4.34 -10.81
C PHE A 146 -10.77 4.73 -10.54
N GLN A 147 -11.53 3.82 -9.93
CA GLN A 147 -12.94 3.99 -9.65
C GLN A 147 -13.13 4.14 -8.14
N MET A 148 -13.79 5.22 -7.73
CA MET A 148 -14.20 5.37 -6.35
C MET A 148 -15.49 4.57 -6.14
N GLY A 149 -15.49 3.61 -5.23
CA GLY A 149 -16.68 2.78 -5.01
C GLY A 149 -16.47 1.58 -4.12
N ASP A 150 -17.59 0.92 -3.83
CA ASP A 150 -17.60 -0.32 -3.06
C ASP A 150 -17.17 -1.51 -3.92
N MET A 151 -16.10 -2.19 -3.50
CA MET A 151 -15.61 -3.43 -4.13
C MET A 151 -16.64 -4.56 -4.17
N TRP A 152 -17.67 -4.53 -3.33
CA TRP A 152 -18.74 -5.52 -3.37
C TRP A 152 -19.70 -5.29 -4.53
N ALA A 153 -19.83 -4.04 -5.00
CA ALA A 153 -20.74 -3.64 -6.07
C ALA A 153 -20.14 -3.76 -7.48
N VAL A 154 -18.81 -3.80 -7.61
CA VAL A 154 -18.15 -3.94 -8.93
C VAL A 154 -18.34 -5.35 -9.49
N SER A 155 -18.60 -5.47 -10.80
CA SER A 155 -18.72 -6.77 -11.46
C SER A 155 -17.35 -7.38 -11.76
N LEU A 156 -17.18 -8.67 -11.46
CA LEU A 156 -15.95 -9.42 -11.78
C LEU A 156 -16.01 -10.21 -13.09
N CYS A 157 -17.13 -10.17 -13.82
CA CYS A 157 -17.39 -11.04 -14.98
C CYS A 157 -16.41 -10.87 -16.15
N ARG A 158 -15.71 -9.74 -16.25
CA ARG A 158 -14.75 -9.42 -17.32
C ARG A 158 -13.32 -9.24 -16.79
N VAL A 159 -13.04 -9.76 -15.60
CA VAL A 159 -11.73 -9.67 -14.94
C VAL A 159 -10.94 -10.95 -15.20
N ASP A 160 -9.72 -10.80 -15.72
CA ASP A 160 -8.84 -11.92 -15.98
C ASP A 160 -7.89 -12.18 -14.81
N VAL A 161 -7.40 -11.10 -14.18
CA VAL A 161 -6.54 -11.16 -12.99
C VAL A 161 -7.10 -10.24 -11.93
N LEU A 162 -7.51 -10.81 -10.81
CA LEU A 162 -7.97 -10.09 -9.63
C LEU A 162 -6.84 -10.13 -8.58
N ALA A 163 -6.43 -8.96 -8.10
CA ALA A 163 -5.58 -8.83 -6.92
C ALA A 163 -6.38 -8.25 -5.76
N ILE A 164 -6.08 -8.72 -4.55
CA ILE A 164 -6.65 -8.18 -3.31
C ILE A 164 -5.68 -8.36 -2.15
N TYR A 165 -5.50 -7.29 -1.38
CA TYR A 165 -4.95 -7.36 -0.02
C TYR A 165 -6.10 -7.22 0.96
N GLY A 166 -6.71 -8.37 1.29
CA GLY A 166 -7.95 -8.42 2.05
C GLY A 166 -7.77 -8.28 3.55
N PHE A 167 -8.74 -8.83 4.29
CA PHE A 167 -8.69 -8.95 5.74
C PHE A 167 -9.51 -10.19 6.15
N PRO A 168 -9.15 -10.94 7.21
CA PRO A 168 -9.78 -12.23 7.52
C PRO A 168 -11.31 -12.20 7.54
N THR A 169 -11.90 -11.11 8.06
CA THR A 169 -13.36 -10.96 8.20
C THR A 169 -14.12 -10.83 6.89
N ILE A 170 -13.45 -10.56 5.77
CA ILE A 170 -14.08 -10.38 4.45
C ILE A 170 -13.78 -11.52 3.46
N MET A 171 -12.87 -12.44 3.80
CA MET A 171 -12.38 -13.43 2.84
C MET A 171 -13.44 -14.45 2.42
N ASP A 172 -14.36 -14.85 3.32
CA ASP A 172 -15.47 -15.75 2.96
C ASP A 172 -16.45 -15.09 1.98
N ARG A 173 -16.80 -13.82 2.24
CA ARG A 173 -17.68 -13.04 1.36
C ARG A 173 -17.04 -12.82 -0.01
N LEU A 174 -15.73 -12.56 -0.03
CA LEU A 174 -14.94 -12.47 -1.26
C LEU A 174 -14.99 -13.78 -2.04
N ALA A 175 -14.77 -14.92 -1.38
CA ALA A 175 -14.80 -16.23 -2.01
C ALA A 175 -16.13 -16.46 -2.74
N THR A 176 -17.25 -16.18 -2.05
CA THR A 176 -18.60 -16.29 -2.64
C THR A 176 -18.78 -15.38 -3.85
N LYS A 177 -18.31 -14.14 -3.77
CA LYS A 177 -18.41 -13.17 -4.88
C LYS A 177 -17.61 -13.65 -6.10
N VAL A 178 -16.38 -14.09 -5.89
CA VAL A 178 -15.50 -14.56 -6.97
C VAL A 178 -16.07 -15.82 -7.61
N GLU A 179 -16.48 -16.81 -6.82
CA GLU A 179 -17.07 -18.07 -7.32
C GLU A 179 -18.28 -17.82 -8.22
N ARG A 180 -19.08 -16.79 -7.89
CA ARG A 180 -20.28 -16.44 -8.64
C ARG A 180 -19.98 -15.66 -9.92
N GLU A 181 -18.96 -14.81 -9.92
CA GLU A 181 -18.79 -13.79 -10.97
C GLU A 181 -17.59 -14.01 -11.88
N MET A 182 -16.49 -14.58 -11.41
CA MET A 182 -15.28 -14.72 -12.22
C MET A 182 -15.36 -15.91 -13.17
N GLN A 183 -14.85 -15.71 -14.38
CA GLN A 183 -14.88 -16.71 -15.44
C GLN A 183 -13.81 -17.79 -15.25
N PRO A 184 -14.04 -19.02 -15.76
CA PRO A 184 -13.00 -20.03 -15.87
C PRO A 184 -11.76 -19.50 -16.63
N GLY A 185 -10.57 -19.85 -16.14
CA GLY A 185 -9.29 -19.38 -16.68
C GLY A 185 -8.83 -18.03 -16.14
N SER A 186 -9.62 -17.38 -15.27
CA SER A 186 -9.19 -16.21 -14.51
C SER A 186 -8.33 -16.60 -13.30
N LEU A 187 -7.55 -15.64 -12.83
CA LEU A 187 -6.61 -15.78 -11.71
C LEU A 187 -7.00 -14.83 -10.58
N VAL A 188 -7.04 -15.36 -9.36
CA VAL A 188 -7.14 -14.55 -8.13
C VAL A 188 -5.80 -14.60 -7.40
N ILE A 189 -5.35 -13.43 -6.97
CA ILE A 189 -4.10 -13.21 -6.25
C ILE A 189 -4.47 -12.56 -4.93
N SER A 190 -4.26 -13.27 -3.83
CA SER A 190 -4.51 -12.75 -2.49
C SER A 190 -3.21 -12.51 -1.75
N ASN A 191 -3.02 -11.29 -1.28
CA ASN A 191 -1.85 -10.91 -0.49
C ASN A 191 -2.13 -11.12 1.00
N VAL A 192 -1.19 -11.79 1.68
CA VAL A 192 -1.17 -12.17 3.11
C VAL A 192 -2.24 -13.18 3.53
N PHE A 193 -3.49 -12.99 3.13
CA PHE A 193 -4.61 -13.79 3.59
C PHE A 193 -4.98 -14.88 2.59
N GLN A 194 -5.25 -16.09 3.08
CA GLN A 194 -5.75 -17.16 2.25
C GLN A 194 -7.26 -17.03 2.04
N VAL A 195 -7.75 -17.53 0.91
CA VAL A 195 -9.19 -17.65 0.66
C VAL A 195 -9.67 -18.95 1.32
N PRO A 196 -10.57 -18.89 2.32
CA PRO A 196 -10.98 -20.06 3.08
C PRO A 196 -11.54 -21.16 2.17
N GLY A 197 -11.08 -22.38 2.39
CA GLY A 197 -11.53 -23.55 1.65
C GLY A 197 -11.00 -23.68 0.22
N TRP A 198 -10.23 -22.72 -0.31
CA TRP A 198 -9.63 -22.84 -1.63
C TRP A 198 -8.25 -23.47 -1.59
N LYS A 199 -7.88 -24.17 -2.66
CA LYS A 199 -6.53 -24.71 -2.85
C LYS A 199 -5.72 -23.76 -3.74
N SER A 200 -4.66 -23.19 -3.18
CA SER A 200 -3.73 -22.35 -3.95
C SER A 200 -2.92 -23.19 -4.93
N CYS A 201 -2.75 -22.69 -6.16
CA CYS A 201 -1.88 -23.31 -7.17
C CYS A 201 -0.41 -22.90 -7.02
N PHE A 202 -0.15 -21.77 -6.37
CA PHE A 202 1.20 -21.28 -6.09
C PHE A 202 1.17 -20.29 -4.92
N SER A 203 2.17 -20.35 -4.04
CA SER A 203 2.32 -19.41 -2.94
C SER A 203 3.77 -19.07 -2.68
N ALA A 204 4.08 -17.79 -2.53
CA ALA A 204 5.41 -17.30 -2.15
C ALA A 204 5.29 -15.95 -1.42
N HIS A 205 6.08 -15.75 -0.36
CA HIS A 205 6.10 -14.51 0.43
C HIS A 205 4.70 -14.06 0.91
N ASN A 206 3.87 -15.02 1.34
CA ASN A 206 2.46 -14.84 1.72
C ASN A 206 1.57 -14.27 0.60
N VAL A 207 1.97 -14.38 -0.66
CA VAL A 207 1.10 -14.12 -1.81
C VAL A 207 0.58 -15.47 -2.30
N HIS A 208 -0.74 -15.59 -2.43
CA HIS A 208 -1.44 -16.82 -2.79
C HIS A 208 -2.16 -16.68 -4.12
N PHE A 209 -1.96 -17.64 -5.01
CA PHE A 209 -2.53 -17.66 -6.36
C PHE A 209 -3.59 -18.75 -6.47
N TYR A 210 -4.71 -18.44 -7.12
CA TYR A 210 -5.87 -19.32 -7.26
C TYR A 210 -6.42 -19.23 -8.67
N GLN A 211 -6.38 -20.33 -9.42
CA GLN A 211 -6.98 -20.41 -10.76
C GLN A 211 -8.44 -20.84 -10.66
N ILE A 212 -9.33 -20.14 -11.35
CA ILE A 212 -10.75 -20.49 -11.42
C ILE A 212 -10.99 -21.48 -12.57
N PRO A 213 -11.70 -22.61 -12.37
CA PRO A 213 -12.30 -23.10 -11.10
C PRO A 213 -11.40 -24.10 -10.33
N GLN A 214 -10.15 -24.33 -10.74
CA GLN A 214 -9.29 -25.38 -10.19
C GLN A 214 -9.03 -25.25 -8.68
N CYS A 215 -9.04 -24.03 -8.16
CA CYS A 215 -8.86 -23.74 -6.73
C CYS A 215 -10.09 -24.05 -5.88
N LEU A 216 -11.27 -24.15 -6.49
CA LEU A 216 -12.52 -24.39 -5.78
C LEU A 216 -12.54 -25.83 -5.28
N LYS A 217 -13.01 -26.07 -4.05
CA LYS A 217 -13.27 -27.43 -3.58
C LYS A 217 -14.25 -28.10 -4.52
N LYS A 218 -13.93 -29.31 -4.98
CA LYS A 218 -14.94 -30.19 -5.58
C LYS A 218 -16.01 -30.43 -4.51
N LYS A 219 -17.25 -30.03 -4.80
CA LYS A 219 -18.41 -30.45 -4.02
C LYS A 219 -18.60 -31.95 -4.15
#